data_AF-A0A389MUY6-F1
#
_entry.id   AF-A0A389MUY6-F1
#
_cell.length_a   1.000
_cell.length_b   1.000
_cell.length_c   1.000
_cell.angle_alpha   90.00
_cell.angle_beta   90.00
_cell.angle_gamma   90.00
#
_symmetry.space_group_name_H-M   'P 1'
#
loop_
_entity.id
_entity.type
_entity.pdbx_description
1 polymer ?
#
loop_
_entity_poly.entity_id
_entity_poly.type
_entity_poly.pdbx_seq_one_letter_code
_entity_poly.pdbx_strand_id
1 'polypeptide(L)'
;MSLADLIVLDGCAAVEKALADGGHPATVPFTPGRVDTRQELTNIEMFTWLKSVVDGFRNYVADDYAPITSGRVSPEELFLDKAYLLSLAPEWVALVGGLRARGANHDGSKHGLFTDRVGVLSNDFFVNPTSVDLE
;
A
#
# COMPACT_ATOMS: atom_id res chain seq x y z
N MET A 1 -22.10 2.66 -13.22
CA MET A 1 -20.86 2.62 -12.41
C MET A 1 -20.20 1.28 -12.69
N SER A 2 -18.92 1.29 -13.07
CA SER A 2 -18.15 0.08 -13.40
C SER A 2 -17.65 -0.63 -12.14
N LEU A 3 -17.20 -1.87 -12.27
CA LEU A 3 -16.47 -2.56 -11.21
C LEU A 3 -15.18 -1.81 -10.87
N ALA A 4 -14.50 -1.26 -11.87
CA ALA A 4 -13.31 -0.42 -11.68
C ALA A 4 -13.57 0.81 -10.80
N ASP A 5 -14.72 1.48 -10.98
CA ASP A 5 -15.12 2.58 -10.09
C ASP A 5 -15.47 2.09 -8.68
N LEU A 6 -16.14 0.94 -8.56
CA LEU A 6 -16.50 0.36 -7.26
C LEU A 6 -15.26 0.00 -6.42
N ILE A 7 -14.22 -0.59 -7.03
CA ILE A 7 -12.97 -0.93 -6.33
C ILE A 7 -12.32 0.32 -5.72
N VAL A 8 -12.30 1.43 -6.46
CA VAL A 8 -11.72 2.69 -5.95
C VAL A 8 -12.61 3.34 -4.90
N LEU A 9 -13.93 3.35 -5.13
CA LEU A 9 -14.89 3.92 -4.18
C LEU A 9 -14.88 3.19 -2.84
N ASP A 10 -14.77 1.87 -2.84
CA ASP A 10 -14.62 1.07 -1.62
C ASP A 10 -13.33 1.44 -0.86
N GLY A 11 -12.22 1.62 -1.59
CA GLY A 11 -10.98 2.14 -1.03
C GLY A 11 -11.14 3.51 -0.36
N CYS A 12 -11.83 4.45 -1.01
CA CYS A 12 -12.15 5.76 -0.44
C CYS A 12 -12.96 5.63 0.85
N ALA A 13 -14.07 4.89 0.81
CA ALA A 13 -14.95 4.68 1.96
C ALA A 13 -14.21 4.03 3.15
N ALA A 14 -13.32 3.07 2.87
CA ALA A 14 -12.53 2.41 3.89
C ALA A 14 -11.50 3.35 4.55
N VAL A 15 -10.95 4.32 3.80
CA VAL A 15 -10.09 5.37 4.36
C VAL A 15 -10.90 6.35 5.22
N GLU A 16 -12.06 6.81 4.75
CA GLU A 16 -12.95 7.69 5.52
C GLU A 16 -13.40 7.05 6.84
N LYS A 17 -13.72 5.75 6.82
CA LYS A 17 -14.01 4.99 8.02
C LYS A 17 -12.83 4.96 8.98
N ALA A 18 -11.62 4.63 8.50
CA ALA A 18 -10.42 4.57 9.34
C ALA A 18 -10.07 5.94 9.97
N LEU A 19 -10.33 7.03 9.24
CA LEU A 19 -10.21 8.41 9.71
C LEU A 19 -11.24 8.74 10.80
N ALA A 20 -12.51 8.38 10.59
CA ALA A 20 -13.57 8.57 11.58
C ALA A 20 -13.32 7.76 12.86
N ASP A 21 -12.90 6.50 12.74
CA ASP A 21 -12.52 5.64 13.86
C ASP A 21 -11.30 6.21 14.62
N GLY A 22 -10.45 6.99 13.95
CA GLY A 22 -9.33 7.74 14.52
C GLY A 22 -9.68 9.10 15.12
N GLY A 23 -10.95 9.51 15.08
CA GLY A 23 -11.41 10.80 15.60
C GLY A 23 -11.17 12.00 14.66
N HIS A 24 -10.81 11.75 13.39
CA HIS A 24 -10.51 12.78 12.40
C HIS A 24 -11.35 12.58 11.11
N PRO A 25 -12.69 12.70 11.18
CA PRO A 25 -13.52 12.47 10.00
C PRO A 25 -13.18 13.47 8.88
N ALA A 26 -12.90 12.94 7.69
CA ALA A 26 -12.69 13.71 6.48
C ALA A 26 -13.24 12.95 5.27
N THR A 27 -13.56 13.68 4.21
CA THR A 27 -14.05 13.12 2.95
C THR A 27 -12.88 12.89 2.00
N VAL A 28 -12.80 11.70 1.41
CA VAL A 28 -11.81 11.34 0.40
C VAL A 28 -12.38 11.64 -0.98
N PRO A 29 -11.73 12.51 -1.79
CA PRO A 29 -12.21 12.83 -3.12
C PRO A 29 -12.34 11.59 -4.02
N PHE A 30 -13.47 11.46 -4.71
CA PHE A 30 -13.72 10.39 -5.68
C PHE A 30 -14.17 10.97 -7.01
N THR A 31 -13.46 10.60 -8.08
CA THR A 31 -13.81 10.95 -9.46
C THR A 31 -14.25 9.69 -10.21
N PRO A 32 -15.53 9.57 -10.60
CA PRO A 32 -16.05 8.43 -11.35
C PRO A 32 -15.65 8.48 -12.82
N GLY A 33 -15.87 7.39 -13.55
CA GLY A 33 -15.71 7.32 -15.00
C GLY A 33 -14.75 6.24 -15.48
N ARG A 34 -14.23 5.39 -14.58
CA ARG A 34 -13.48 4.20 -14.99
C ARG A 34 -14.42 3.24 -15.71
N VAL A 35 -13.85 2.43 -16.59
CA VAL A 35 -14.59 1.41 -17.35
C VAL A 35 -13.92 0.06 -17.18
N ASP A 36 -14.72 -0.99 -17.23
CA ASP A 36 -14.23 -2.36 -17.17
C ASP A 36 -13.75 -2.79 -18.56
N THR A 37 -12.48 -3.20 -18.65
CA THR A 37 -11.93 -3.79 -19.88
C THR A 37 -12.43 -5.22 -20.06
N ARG A 38 -12.21 -5.80 -21.24
CA ARG A 38 -12.48 -7.21 -21.54
C ARG A 38 -11.19 -8.00 -21.66
N GLN A 39 -11.27 -9.32 -21.44
CA GLN A 39 -10.12 -10.21 -21.61
C GLN A 39 -9.54 -10.13 -23.04
N GLU A 40 -10.38 -9.96 -24.06
CA GLU A 40 -10.00 -9.78 -25.47
C GLU A 40 -9.11 -8.54 -25.71
N LEU A 41 -9.22 -7.52 -24.85
CA LEU A 41 -8.42 -6.30 -24.90
C LEU A 41 -7.22 -6.35 -23.92
N THR A 42 -6.97 -7.51 -23.30
CA THR A 42 -5.96 -7.69 -22.25
C THR A 42 -4.94 -8.74 -22.69
N ASN A 43 -3.74 -8.28 -23.11
CA ASN A 43 -2.63 -9.16 -23.42
C ASN A 43 -1.93 -9.62 -22.13
N ILE A 44 -2.15 -10.87 -21.73
CA ILE A 44 -1.64 -11.46 -20.48
C ILE A 44 -0.10 -11.40 -20.39
N GLU A 45 0.60 -11.67 -21.49
CA GLU A 45 2.06 -11.66 -21.53
C GLU A 45 2.59 -10.26 -21.23
N MET A 46 1.97 -9.23 -21.81
CA MET A 46 2.33 -7.83 -21.56
C MET A 46 2.07 -7.41 -20.10
N PHE A 47 0.99 -7.88 -19.48
CA PHE A 47 0.68 -7.58 -18.08
C PHE A 47 1.64 -8.25 -17.10
N THR A 48 2.38 -9.29 -17.52
CA THR A 48 3.35 -9.97 -16.64
C THR A 48 4.49 -9.03 -16.26
N TRP A 49 4.82 -8.05 -17.10
CA TRP A 49 5.81 -6.99 -16.80
C TRP A 49 5.36 -6.03 -15.68
N LEU A 50 4.07 -5.99 -15.36
CA LEU A 50 3.52 -5.19 -14.25
C LEU A 50 3.52 -5.96 -12.92
N LYS A 51 3.91 -7.25 -12.91
CA LYS A 51 4.04 -8.03 -11.68
C LYS A 51 5.10 -7.39 -10.78
N SER A 52 4.69 -6.98 -9.58
CA SER A 52 5.63 -6.41 -8.61
C SER A 52 6.57 -7.49 -8.06
N VAL A 53 7.87 -7.19 -8.03
CA VAL A 53 8.90 -8.00 -7.36
C VAL A 53 8.95 -7.67 -5.87
N VAL A 54 8.90 -6.38 -5.54
CA VAL A 54 8.76 -5.86 -4.17
C VAL A 54 7.62 -4.85 -4.13
N ASP A 55 6.83 -4.91 -3.06
CA ASP A 55 5.76 -3.95 -2.79
C ASP A 55 5.78 -3.57 -1.30
N GLY A 56 6.63 -2.60 -0.96
CA GLY A 56 6.79 -2.11 0.41
C GLY A 56 5.50 -1.54 1.01
N PHE A 57 4.57 -1.03 0.19
CA PHE A 57 3.27 -0.55 0.68
C PHE A 57 2.44 -1.67 1.34
N ARG A 58 2.57 -2.91 0.87
CA ARG A 58 1.88 -4.10 1.42
C ARG A 58 2.82 -5.11 2.09
N ASN A 59 4.06 -4.70 2.36
CA ASN A 59 5.09 -5.54 3.00
C ASN A 59 5.42 -6.84 2.23
N TYR A 60 5.41 -6.79 0.91
CA TYR A 60 5.58 -7.98 0.05
C TYR A 60 6.95 -8.01 -0.62
N VAL A 61 7.57 -9.19 -0.63
CA VAL A 61 8.76 -9.54 -1.41
C VAL A 61 8.48 -10.87 -2.11
N ALA A 62 8.69 -10.92 -3.43
CA ALA A 62 8.49 -12.14 -4.21
C ALA A 62 9.55 -13.20 -3.90
N ASP A 63 9.18 -14.49 -3.92
CA ASP A 63 10.11 -15.60 -3.66
C ASP A 63 11.29 -15.65 -4.65
N ASP A 64 11.06 -15.19 -5.88
CA ASP A 64 12.05 -15.12 -6.97
C ASP A 64 12.85 -13.80 -7.02
N TYR A 65 12.71 -12.93 -6.01
CA TYR A 65 13.42 -11.65 -5.92
C TYR A 65 14.95 -11.78 -6.01
N ALA A 66 15.54 -12.75 -5.31
CA ALA A 66 17.00 -12.91 -5.28
C ALA A 66 17.59 -13.28 -6.66
N PRO A 67 17.03 -14.25 -7.40
CA PRO A 67 17.37 -14.47 -8.81
C PRO A 67 17.18 -13.23 -9.69
N ILE A 68 16.07 -12.50 -9.54
CA ILE A 68 15.75 -11.32 -10.37
C ILE A 68 16.79 -10.20 -10.18
N THR A 69 17.24 -9.97 -8.95
CA THR A 69 18.19 -8.90 -8.62
C THR A 69 19.66 -9.35 -8.67
N SER A 70 19.91 -10.63 -8.94
CA SER A 70 21.24 -11.24 -8.77
C SER A 70 21.85 -11.01 -7.38
N GLY A 71 21.01 -10.78 -6.36
CA GLY A 71 21.42 -10.44 -4.99
C GLY A 71 22.13 -9.08 -4.84
N ARG A 72 22.02 -8.17 -5.81
CA ARG A 72 22.76 -6.89 -5.83
C ARG A 72 21.94 -5.66 -5.44
N VAL A 73 20.61 -5.78 -5.44
CA VAL A 73 19.68 -4.66 -5.20
C VAL A 73 18.82 -5.05 -4.04
N SER A 74 18.81 -4.28 -2.96
CA SER A 74 18.05 -4.59 -1.75
C SER A 74 16.53 -4.39 -1.93
N PRO A 75 15.67 -4.98 -1.08
CA PRO A 75 14.23 -4.78 -1.19
C PRO A 75 13.83 -3.30 -1.00
N GLU A 76 14.52 -2.56 -0.13
CA GLU A 76 14.28 -1.14 0.05
C GLU A 76 14.64 -0.31 -1.20
N GLU A 77 15.70 -0.67 -1.94
CA GLU A 77 16.03 0.00 -3.22
C GLU A 77 14.94 -0.23 -4.27
N LEU A 78 14.43 -1.47 -4.41
CA LEU A 78 13.31 -1.76 -5.33
C LEU A 78 12.02 -1.08 -4.89
N PHE A 79 11.78 -0.97 -3.59
CA PHE A 79 10.62 -0.24 -3.09
C PHE A 79 10.72 1.26 -3.42
N LEU A 80 11.91 1.86 -3.27
CA LEU A 80 12.14 3.25 -3.66
C LEU A 80 11.93 3.46 -5.16
N ASP A 81 12.38 2.53 -6.01
CA ASP A 81 12.10 2.55 -7.44
C ASP A 81 10.58 2.50 -7.73
N LYS A 82 9.84 1.63 -7.05
CA LYS A 82 8.37 1.59 -7.15
C LYS A 82 7.71 2.91 -6.73
N ALA A 83 8.14 3.50 -5.62
CA ALA A 83 7.63 4.78 -5.16
C ALA A 83 7.92 5.90 -6.19
N TYR A 84 9.08 5.84 -6.84
CA TYR A 84 9.44 6.74 -7.93
C TYR A 84 8.55 6.54 -9.17
N LEU A 85 8.31 5.30 -9.61
CA LEU A 85 7.39 4.99 -10.72
C LEU A 85 5.96 5.50 -10.47
N LEU A 86 5.53 5.55 -9.20
CA LEU A 86 4.23 6.09 -8.79
C LEU A 86 4.24 7.61 -8.56
N SER A 87 5.38 8.29 -8.76
CA SER A 87 5.56 9.73 -8.51
C SER A 87 5.27 10.16 -7.07
N LEU A 88 5.58 9.30 -6.08
CA LEU A 88 5.23 9.50 -4.66
C LEU A 88 6.38 10.03 -3.79
N ALA A 89 7.41 10.68 -4.33
CA ALA A 89 8.45 11.30 -3.50
C ALA A 89 8.06 12.76 -3.17
N PRO A 90 7.85 13.17 -1.90
CA PRO A 90 8.13 12.50 -0.61
C PRO A 90 6.93 11.78 0.05
N GLU A 91 5.77 11.75 -0.59
CA GLU A 91 4.48 11.27 -0.06
C GLU A 91 4.46 9.79 0.37
N TRP A 92 5.35 8.96 -0.17
CA TRP A 92 5.40 7.53 0.10
C TRP A 92 5.56 7.21 1.59
N VAL A 93 6.23 8.08 2.36
CA VAL A 93 6.45 7.89 3.80
C VAL A 93 5.12 7.88 4.53
N ALA A 94 4.28 8.89 4.30
CA ALA A 94 2.95 8.99 4.91
C ALA A 94 2.06 7.82 4.49
N LEU A 95 2.14 7.41 3.22
CA LEU A 95 1.38 6.29 2.69
C LEU A 95 1.77 4.96 3.37
N VAL A 96 3.06 4.68 3.56
CA VAL A 96 3.53 3.47 4.26
C VAL A 96 3.00 3.44 5.70
N GLY A 97 3.14 4.53 6.45
CA GLY A 97 2.67 4.59 7.82
C GLY A 97 1.16 4.38 7.96
N GLY A 98 0.37 5.02 7.09
CA GLY A 98 -1.07 4.84 7.06
C GLY A 98 -1.49 3.41 6.71
N LEU A 99 -0.84 2.79 5.72
CA LEU A 99 -1.13 1.41 5.33
C LEU A 99 -0.75 0.39 6.42
N ARG A 100 0.33 0.65 7.17
CA ARG A 100 0.70 -0.16 8.34
C ARG A 100 -0.29 0.01 9.48
N ALA A 101 -0.71 1.23 9.82
CA ALA A 101 -1.74 1.44 10.86
C ALA A 101 -3.05 0.69 10.52
N ARG A 102 -3.39 0.59 9.23
CA ARG A 102 -4.57 -0.12 8.74
C ARG A 102 -4.41 -1.64 8.60
N GLY A 103 -3.21 -2.20 8.80
CA GLY A 103 -2.98 -3.63 8.67
C GLY A 103 -2.96 -4.16 7.24
N ALA A 104 -2.58 -3.34 6.24
CA ALA A 104 -2.65 -3.69 4.82
C ALA A 104 -1.50 -4.60 4.31
N ASN A 105 -1.00 -5.51 5.14
CA ASN A 105 0.04 -6.46 4.75
C ASN A 105 -0.52 -7.56 3.83
N HIS A 106 0.25 -7.98 2.83
CA HIS A 106 -0.23 -8.89 1.77
C HIS A 106 -0.65 -10.28 2.28
N ASP A 107 -0.06 -10.75 3.38
CA ASP A 107 -0.27 -12.06 3.99
C ASP A 107 -1.03 -11.98 5.32
N GLY A 108 -1.44 -10.77 5.74
CA GLY A 108 -2.00 -10.53 7.06
C GLY A 108 -1.00 -10.67 8.22
N SER A 109 0.31 -10.70 7.94
CA SER A 109 1.33 -10.71 9.00
C SER A 109 1.32 -9.44 9.85
N LYS A 110 1.88 -9.54 11.04
CA LYS A 110 2.00 -8.41 11.98
C LYS A 110 3.29 -7.60 11.80
N HIS A 111 4.08 -7.89 10.77
CA HIS A 111 5.35 -7.20 10.53
C HIS A 111 5.12 -5.70 10.24
N GLY A 112 5.75 -4.84 11.03
CA GLY A 112 5.60 -3.39 10.92
C GLY A 112 4.25 -2.83 11.39
N LEU A 113 3.37 -3.64 11.99
CA LEU A 113 2.14 -3.15 12.61
C LEU A 113 2.42 -2.64 14.02
N PHE A 114 3.08 -1.48 14.10
CA PHE A 114 3.41 -0.85 15.37
C PHE A 114 2.20 -0.08 15.94
N THR A 115 1.11 -0.78 16.26
CA THR A 115 -0.09 -0.22 16.89
C THR A 115 -0.92 -1.32 17.55
N ASP A 116 -1.60 -1.00 18.64
CA ASP A 116 -2.60 -1.88 19.27
C ASP A 116 -4.01 -1.67 18.69
N ARG A 117 -4.19 -0.67 17.83
CA ARG A 117 -5.49 -0.27 17.26
C ARG A 117 -5.52 -0.44 15.75
N VAL A 118 -5.19 -1.66 15.28
CA VAL A 118 -5.16 -1.97 13.85
C VAL A 118 -6.49 -1.60 13.17
N GLY A 119 -6.41 -0.89 12.05
CA GLY A 119 -7.56 -0.42 11.28
C GLY A 119 -7.90 1.05 11.54
N VAL A 120 -7.43 1.62 12.65
CA VAL A 120 -7.53 3.06 12.94
C VAL A 120 -6.38 3.79 12.25
N LEU A 121 -6.67 4.91 11.58
CA LEU A 121 -5.62 5.72 10.97
C LEU A 121 -4.97 6.62 12.03
N SER A 122 -3.77 6.25 12.47
CA SER A 122 -2.94 6.97 13.45
C SER A 122 -1.49 7.15 12.96
N ASN A 123 -0.68 7.88 13.70
CA ASN A 123 0.76 8.04 13.46
C ASN A 123 1.62 7.03 14.26
N ASP A 124 1.02 5.99 14.85
CA ASP A 124 1.69 5.02 15.74
C ASP A 124 2.89 4.33 15.06
N PHE A 125 2.80 4.10 13.74
CA PHE A 125 3.89 3.54 12.92
C PHE A 125 5.20 4.35 13.01
N PHE A 126 5.10 5.66 13.21
CA PHE A 126 6.27 6.54 13.34
C PHE A 126 6.68 6.73 14.80
N VAL A 127 5.70 6.88 15.69
CA VAL A 127 5.95 7.13 17.12
C VAL A 127 6.68 5.95 17.75
N ASN A 128 6.17 4.74 17.55
CA ASN A 128 6.67 3.56 18.26
C ASN A 128 8.15 3.24 17.94
N PRO A 129 8.60 3.14 16.68
CA PRO A 129 10.01 2.88 16.39
C PRO A 129 10.98 3.98 16.83
N THR A 130 10.49 5.21 17.05
CA THR A 130 11.31 6.35 17.51
C THR A 130 11.29 6.54 19.01
N SER A 131 10.45 5.78 19.73
CA SER A 131 10.38 5.83 21.18
C SER A 131 11.60 5.19 21.82
N VAL A 132 12.17 5.85 22.82
CA VAL A 132 13.22 5.29 23.68
C VAL A 132 12.64 4.62 24.93
N ASP A 133 11.32 4.72 25.13
CA ASP A 133 10.59 4.31 26.33
C ASP A 133 9.86 2.95 26.16
N LEU A 134 10.08 2.24 25.05
CA LEU A 134 9.55 0.89 24.83
C LEU A 134 10.41 -0.13 25.59
N GLU A 135 9.89 -0.64 26.71
CA GLU A 135 10.33 -1.91 27.32
C GLU A 135 9.89 -3.13 26.48
#